data_AF-A0AAD5J7C1-F1
#
_entry.id   AF-A0AAD5J7C1-F1
#
_cell.length_a   1.000
_cell.length_b   1.000
_cell.length_c   1.000
_cell.angle_alpha   90.00
_cell.angle_beta   90.00
_cell.angle_gamma   90.00
#
_symmetry.space_group_name_H-M   'P 1'
#
loop_
_entity.id
_entity.type
_entity.pdbx_description
1 polymer ?
#
loop_
_entity_poly.entity_id
_entity_poly.type
_entity_poly.pdbx_seq_one_letter_code
_entity_poly.pdbx_strand_id
1 'polypeptide(L)'
;MASNLLKFHIQTFTPTNPSTPFPQTKTIFSSPPFSTHLHHHRYLCHRRRRFHINSVPKTLPCKPQASISSSTPPASKEEAILQAKTCLSTTLEKPLNNPKLSGKLKKVKQPRYRVEIPVVDDDSSSSLSQLAFDVFKDIPLRRKGSPVKILILWPDVSSTKAAVQVFESHSLNQVDHIDMSSVGDSDNRILNSADVVIFLAPEKSQLAVIKRVTEYLYPKPVVIFNPRWGFEEEENFGDLSGFLGSFEVIYSFMGLEVKGILNKRKGVIFKCVRDGVLSGERWNVLVEEEGDLKVVSRFKARPSIGEVEIVLYNLMAINSPITKSAKFLRDLVSNVTGKK
;
A
#
# COMPACT_ATOMS: atom_id res chain seq x y z
N MET A 1 -10.93 9.77 22.76
CA MET A 1 -10.17 8.83 23.61
C MET A 1 -9.19 8.00 22.75
N ALA A 2 -8.33 8.65 21.96
CA ALA A 2 -7.44 7.96 20.99
C ALA A 2 -5.97 7.88 21.43
N SER A 3 -5.62 8.40 22.61
CA SER A 3 -4.25 8.77 22.98
C SER A 3 -3.28 7.60 23.23
N ASN A 4 -3.74 6.35 23.23
CA ASN A 4 -2.91 5.16 23.50
C ASN A 4 -2.90 4.13 22.37
N LEU A 5 -3.60 4.36 21.25
CA LEU A 5 -4.00 3.25 20.37
C LEU A 5 -2.89 2.73 19.44
N LEU A 6 -1.85 3.52 19.18
CA LEU A 6 -0.76 3.12 18.28
C LEU A 6 0.56 3.70 18.82
N LYS A 7 1.35 2.86 19.49
CA LYS A 7 2.80 3.03 19.50
C LYS A 7 3.24 2.81 18.05
N PHE A 8 3.26 3.90 17.29
CA PHE A 8 3.76 3.88 15.94
C PHE A 8 5.27 3.61 16.02
N HIS A 9 5.81 2.86 15.06
CA HIS A 9 7.22 3.03 14.72
C HIS A 9 7.38 4.48 14.24
N ILE A 10 7.79 5.34 15.16
CA ILE A 10 8.00 6.75 14.89
C ILE A 10 9.38 6.86 14.26
N GLN A 11 9.40 7.07 12.95
CA GLN A 11 10.61 7.58 12.32
C GLN A 11 10.81 9.02 12.80
N THR A 12 11.69 9.18 13.79
CA THR A 12 12.07 10.49 14.33
C THR A 12 13.18 11.05 13.46
N PHE A 13 12.90 12.10 12.71
CA PHE A 13 13.92 12.78 11.90
C PHE A 13 14.40 14.05 12.59
N THR A 14 15.72 14.24 12.61
CA THR A 14 16.38 15.49 13.00
C THR A 14 16.69 16.30 11.74
N PRO A 15 16.24 17.56 11.62
CA PRO A 15 16.50 18.36 10.44
C PRO A 15 18.00 18.61 10.29
N THR A 16 18.55 18.25 9.14
CA THR A 16 19.87 18.74 8.72
C THR A 16 19.68 20.14 8.15
N ASN A 17 20.52 21.09 8.58
CA ASN A 17 20.45 22.50 8.19
C ASN A 17 20.29 22.70 6.67
N PRO A 18 19.35 23.54 6.21
CA PRO A 18 19.22 23.86 4.79
C PRO A 18 20.23 24.96 4.45
N SER A 19 21.46 24.58 4.14
CA SER A 19 22.44 25.52 3.61
C SER A 19 23.21 24.93 2.43
N THR A 20 22.52 24.69 1.31
CA THR A 20 23.13 24.73 -0.02
C THR A 20 22.09 25.12 -1.09
N PRO A 21 22.43 26.06 -2.00
CA PRO A 21 21.54 26.50 -3.06
C PRO A 21 21.54 25.51 -4.24
N PHE A 22 20.36 25.07 -4.67
CA PHE A 22 20.18 24.28 -5.89
C PHE A 22 20.48 25.11 -7.16
N PRO A 23 21.28 24.60 -8.12
CA PRO A 23 21.41 25.21 -9.42
C PRO A 23 20.20 24.90 -10.31
N GLN A 24 19.52 25.95 -10.78
CA GLN A 24 18.44 25.87 -11.77
C GLN A 24 19.01 25.43 -13.14
N THR A 25 18.69 24.22 -13.56
CA THR A 25 18.92 23.78 -14.95
C THR A 25 17.67 24.07 -15.79
N LYS A 26 17.79 25.06 -16.68
CA LYS A 26 16.81 25.34 -17.74
C LYS A 26 16.82 24.20 -18.75
N THR A 27 15.73 23.46 -18.88
CA THR A 27 15.51 22.52 -19.98
C THR A 27 14.53 23.13 -20.98
N ILE A 28 15.02 23.31 -22.21
CA ILE A 28 14.28 23.79 -23.38
C ILE A 28 13.43 22.62 -23.88
N PHE A 29 12.12 22.82 -23.99
CA PHE A 29 11.20 21.87 -24.60
C PHE A 29 11.30 21.96 -26.13
N SER A 30 11.59 20.84 -26.78
CA SER A 30 11.40 20.63 -28.22
C SER A 30 10.27 19.62 -28.43
N SER A 31 9.12 20.12 -28.90
CA SER A 31 7.94 19.35 -29.29
C SER A 31 8.14 18.65 -30.65
N PRO A 32 7.69 17.39 -30.83
CA PRO A 32 7.58 16.80 -32.16
C PRO A 32 6.23 17.14 -32.83
N PRO A 33 6.17 17.16 -34.18
CA PRO A 33 5.00 17.59 -34.93
C PRO A 33 3.92 16.50 -35.03
N PHE A 34 2.66 16.94 -34.98
CA PHE A 34 1.48 16.13 -35.28
C PHE A 34 1.36 15.93 -36.79
N SER A 35 1.19 14.68 -37.23
CA SER A 35 0.72 14.35 -38.58
C SER A 35 -0.71 13.82 -38.51
N THR A 36 -1.58 14.53 -39.22
CA THR A 36 -2.99 14.25 -39.46
C THR A 36 -3.13 13.23 -40.58
N HIS A 37 -3.75 12.08 -40.31
CA HIS A 37 -4.35 11.27 -41.37
C HIS A 37 -5.74 10.79 -40.96
N LEU A 38 -6.74 11.41 -41.59
CA LEU A 38 -8.12 11.00 -41.68
C LEU A 38 -8.22 9.73 -42.53
N HIS A 39 -8.87 8.68 -42.01
CA HIS A 39 -9.51 7.68 -42.85
C HIS A 39 -10.91 7.34 -42.31
N HIS A 40 -11.91 7.78 -43.07
CA HIS A 40 -13.27 7.26 -43.06
C HIS A 40 -13.28 5.79 -43.47
N HIS A 41 -14.05 4.93 -42.77
CA HIS A 41 -14.79 3.86 -43.42
C HIS A 41 -16.06 3.47 -42.64
N ARG A 42 -17.03 3.02 -43.42
CA ARG A 42 -18.47 2.97 -43.19
C ARG A 42 -18.94 1.80 -42.32
N TYR A 43 -20.08 2.05 -41.68
CA TYR A 43 -21.17 1.17 -41.29
C TYR A 43 -21.20 -0.23 -41.92
N LEU A 44 -21.47 -1.25 -41.10
CA LEU A 44 -22.39 -2.35 -41.42
C LEU A 44 -23.04 -2.85 -40.12
N CYS A 45 -24.36 -2.67 -40.04
CA CYS A 45 -25.23 -3.24 -39.02
C CYS A 45 -25.49 -4.72 -39.32
N HIS A 46 -25.38 -5.60 -38.32
CA HIS A 46 -26.13 -6.86 -38.35
C HIS A 46 -26.89 -7.11 -37.05
N ARG A 47 -28.21 -7.05 -37.24
CA ARG A 47 -29.32 -7.38 -36.35
C ARG A 47 -29.57 -8.89 -36.50
N ARG A 48 -29.54 -9.65 -35.41
CA ARG A 48 -30.25 -10.95 -35.35
C ARG A 48 -31.03 -11.07 -34.04
N ARG A 49 -32.31 -11.42 -34.20
CA ARG A 49 -33.35 -11.58 -33.19
C ARG A 49 -33.26 -12.96 -32.53
N ARG A 50 -33.53 -12.94 -31.21
CA ARG A 50 -34.34 -13.84 -30.35
C ARG A 50 -34.36 -15.35 -30.60
N PHE A 51 -34.10 -16.09 -29.52
CA PHE A 51 -34.99 -17.17 -29.06
C PHE A 51 -35.23 -17.06 -27.54
N HIS A 52 -36.50 -17.18 -27.16
CA HIS A 52 -37.00 -17.30 -25.79
C HIS A 52 -36.91 -18.77 -25.36
N ILE A 53 -36.41 -19.04 -24.15
CA ILE A 53 -36.74 -20.25 -23.37
C ILE A 53 -36.98 -19.83 -21.92
N ASN A 54 -38.03 -20.39 -21.34
CA ASN A 54 -38.66 -20.03 -20.08
C ASN A 54 -37.92 -20.53 -18.82
N SER A 55 -38.17 -19.78 -17.72
CA SER A 55 -38.40 -20.20 -16.33
C SER A 55 -37.37 -21.03 -15.56
N VAL A 56 -36.75 -20.39 -14.54
CA VAL A 56 -36.65 -20.85 -13.12
C VAL A 56 -36.45 -19.58 -12.25
N PRO A 57 -37.14 -19.39 -11.11
CA PRO A 57 -36.93 -18.21 -10.28
C PRO A 57 -35.57 -18.31 -9.58
N LYS A 58 -34.62 -17.48 -10.01
CA LYS A 58 -33.35 -17.30 -9.30
C LYS A 58 -33.64 -16.53 -8.02
N THR A 59 -33.62 -17.24 -6.91
CA THR A 59 -33.35 -16.67 -5.59
C THR A 59 -32.13 -15.77 -5.70
N LEU A 60 -32.34 -14.47 -5.48
CA LEU A 60 -31.26 -13.49 -5.38
C LEU A 60 -30.37 -13.92 -4.22
N PRO A 61 -29.07 -14.22 -4.44
CA PRO A 61 -28.15 -14.28 -3.32
C PRO A 61 -28.05 -12.85 -2.79
N CYS A 62 -28.59 -12.65 -1.59
CA CYS A 62 -28.36 -11.47 -0.77
C CYS A 62 -26.84 -11.30 -0.67
N LYS A 63 -26.29 -10.40 -1.49
CA LYS A 63 -24.93 -9.92 -1.26
C LYS A 63 -25.00 -9.21 0.08
N PRO A 64 -24.22 -9.60 1.10
CA PRO A 64 -23.96 -8.67 2.18
C PRO A 64 -23.22 -7.49 1.52
N GLN A 65 -23.96 -6.43 1.20
CA GLN A 65 -23.38 -5.13 0.94
C GLN A 65 -22.77 -4.71 2.28
N ALA A 66 -21.51 -5.10 2.50
CA ALA A 66 -20.69 -4.41 3.45
C ALA A 66 -20.57 -2.98 2.94
N SER A 67 -21.31 -2.08 3.59
CA SER A 67 -21.25 -0.64 3.44
C SER A 67 -19.87 -0.13 3.87
N ILE A 68 -18.81 -0.43 3.11
CA ILE A 68 -17.46 0.11 3.34
C ILE A 68 -17.37 1.45 2.61
N SER A 69 -18.22 2.39 3.01
CA SER A 69 -18.28 3.73 2.44
C SER A 69 -17.50 4.71 3.31
N SER A 70 -16.17 4.59 3.33
CA SER A 70 -15.18 5.68 3.53
C SER A 70 -13.77 5.08 3.66
N SER A 71 -12.77 5.69 3.01
CA SER A 71 -11.34 5.37 3.21
C SER A 71 -10.87 6.16 4.42
N THR A 72 -11.52 5.90 5.56
CA THR A 72 -11.08 6.46 6.82
C THR A 72 -9.77 5.78 7.23
N PRO A 73 -8.84 6.53 7.81
CA PRO A 73 -7.70 5.91 8.48
C PRO A 73 -8.23 4.93 9.53
N PRO A 74 -7.57 3.78 9.73
CA PRO A 74 -7.98 2.84 10.78
C PRO A 74 -7.84 3.48 12.17
N ALA A 75 -8.83 3.23 13.03
CA ALA A 75 -8.84 3.68 14.42
C ALA A 75 -8.15 2.69 15.38
N SER A 76 -7.94 1.43 14.95
CA SER A 76 -7.24 0.41 15.74
C SER A 76 -6.28 -0.44 14.89
N LYS A 77 -5.42 -1.21 15.56
CA LYS A 77 -4.52 -2.18 14.92
C LYS A 77 -5.30 -3.25 14.16
N GLU A 78 -6.38 -3.74 14.74
CA GLU A 78 -7.24 -4.78 14.17
C GLU A 78 -7.95 -4.25 12.91
N GLU A 79 -8.39 -2.99 12.94
CA GLU A 79 -8.95 -2.34 11.76
C GLU A 79 -7.88 -2.18 10.66
N ALA A 80 -6.66 -1.78 11.02
CA ALA A 80 -5.57 -1.68 10.05
C ALA A 80 -5.24 -3.04 9.41
N ILE A 81 -5.23 -4.11 10.20
CA ILE A 81 -5.06 -5.49 9.72
C ILE A 81 -6.21 -5.88 8.77
N LEU A 82 -7.46 -5.58 9.14
CA LEU A 82 -8.63 -5.90 8.34
C LEU A 82 -8.64 -5.14 7.00
N GLN A 83 -8.30 -3.85 7.02
CA GLN A 83 -8.18 -3.04 5.80
C GLN A 83 -7.08 -3.58 4.88
N ALA A 84 -5.90 -3.88 5.43
CA ALA A 84 -4.80 -4.46 4.67
C ALA A 84 -5.15 -5.83 4.06
N LYS A 85 -5.81 -6.69 4.85
CA LYS A 85 -6.30 -8.01 4.41
C LYS A 85 -7.31 -7.89 3.26
N THR A 86 -8.21 -6.91 3.34
CA THR A 86 -9.18 -6.61 2.29
C THR A 86 -8.51 -6.08 1.01
N CYS A 87 -7.54 -5.17 1.15
CA CYS A 87 -6.74 -4.67 0.03
C CYS A 87 -5.99 -5.82 -0.68
N LEU A 88 -5.33 -6.69 0.08
CA LEU A 88 -4.61 -7.85 -0.44
C LEU A 88 -5.55 -8.80 -1.17
N SER A 89 -6.67 -9.20 -0.55
CA SER A 89 -7.62 -10.14 -1.14
C SER A 89 -8.17 -9.64 -2.47
N THR A 90 -8.67 -8.40 -2.50
CA THR A 90 -9.26 -7.80 -3.72
C THR A 90 -8.23 -7.60 -4.82
N THR A 91 -7.00 -7.19 -4.46
CA THR A 91 -5.93 -6.93 -5.43
C THR A 91 -5.30 -8.23 -5.99
N LEU A 92 -5.31 -9.31 -5.22
CA LEU A 92 -4.82 -10.62 -5.64
C LEU A 92 -5.86 -11.44 -6.41
N GLU A 93 -7.16 -11.13 -6.31
CA GLU A 93 -8.23 -11.90 -6.97
C GLU A 93 -8.03 -12.00 -8.49
N LYS A 94 -7.80 -10.86 -9.17
CA LYS A 94 -7.61 -10.83 -10.62
C LYS A 94 -6.37 -11.62 -11.08
N PRO A 95 -5.15 -11.40 -10.53
CA PRO A 95 -3.97 -12.11 -10.99
C PRO A 95 -3.98 -13.62 -10.67
N LEU A 96 -4.60 -14.04 -9.57
CA LEU A 96 -4.71 -15.47 -9.22
C LEU A 96 -5.67 -16.23 -10.16
N ASN A 97 -6.71 -15.57 -10.67
CA ASN A 97 -7.70 -16.20 -11.56
C ASN A 97 -7.40 -16.07 -13.06
N ASN A 98 -6.48 -15.19 -13.46
CA ASN A 98 -6.14 -14.95 -14.86
C ASN A 98 -4.64 -15.07 -15.19
N PRO A 99 -3.96 -16.17 -14.78
CA PRO A 99 -2.51 -16.30 -15.01
C PRO A 99 -2.14 -16.46 -16.50
N LYS A 100 -3.09 -16.83 -17.37
CA LYS A 100 -2.84 -17.30 -18.75
C LYS A 100 -3.41 -16.41 -19.88
N LEU A 101 -3.98 -15.25 -19.58
CA LEU A 101 -4.68 -14.45 -20.61
C LEU A 101 -3.77 -13.70 -21.61
N SER A 102 -2.45 -13.89 -21.58
CA SER A 102 -1.56 -13.39 -22.65
C SER A 102 -1.19 -14.53 -23.63
N GLY A 103 -2.11 -14.85 -24.53
CA GLY A 103 -1.75 -15.61 -25.73
C GLY A 103 -0.63 -14.90 -26.49
N LYS A 104 0.51 -15.57 -26.67
CA LYS A 104 1.62 -15.40 -27.64
C LYS A 104 2.19 -14.00 -28.01
N LEU A 105 1.68 -12.86 -27.54
CA LEU A 105 2.13 -11.54 -28.04
C LEU A 105 2.62 -10.52 -26.99
N LYS A 106 2.43 -10.74 -25.69
CA LYS A 106 2.91 -9.78 -24.66
C LYS A 106 3.34 -10.49 -23.38
N LYS A 107 4.56 -10.24 -22.90
CA LYS A 107 5.02 -10.70 -21.57
C LYS A 107 4.00 -10.25 -20.51
N VAL A 108 3.50 -11.17 -19.69
CA VAL A 108 2.59 -10.86 -18.57
C VAL A 108 3.31 -9.93 -17.60
N LYS A 109 2.73 -8.80 -17.21
CA LYS A 109 3.32 -8.02 -16.12
C LYS A 109 3.16 -8.82 -14.82
N GLN A 110 4.26 -9.14 -14.15
CA GLN A 110 4.20 -9.79 -12.85
C GLN A 110 3.52 -8.84 -11.84
N PRO A 111 2.50 -9.29 -11.11
CA PRO A 111 1.90 -8.51 -10.02
C PRO A 111 2.89 -8.41 -8.86
N ARG A 112 3.25 -7.19 -8.47
CA ARG A 112 4.20 -6.89 -7.40
C ARG A 112 3.56 -5.88 -6.48
N TYR A 113 3.30 -6.26 -5.24
CA TYR A 113 2.55 -5.44 -4.30
C TYR A 113 3.31 -5.19 -3.01
N ARG A 114 2.99 -4.08 -2.33
CA ARG A 114 3.56 -3.75 -1.05
C ARG A 114 2.49 -3.35 -0.04
N VAL A 115 2.67 -3.81 1.18
CA VAL A 115 1.79 -3.55 2.32
C VAL A 115 2.61 -3.07 3.51
N GLU A 116 2.16 -2.00 4.14
CA GLU A 116 2.78 -1.40 5.32
C GLU A 116 1.73 -1.15 6.41
N ILE A 117 1.89 -1.82 7.54
CA ILE A 117 1.03 -1.72 8.72
C ILE A 117 1.94 -1.42 9.92
N PRO A 118 1.56 -0.54 10.86
CA PRO A 118 2.34 -0.30 12.07
C PRO A 118 2.55 -1.63 12.81
N VAL A 119 3.80 -1.97 13.07
CA VAL A 119 4.16 -3.07 13.97
C VAL A 119 4.40 -2.46 15.35
N VAL A 120 3.95 -3.15 16.39
CA VAL A 120 4.22 -2.75 17.79
C VAL A 120 5.73 -2.90 18.03
N ASP A 121 6.31 -1.94 18.75
CA ASP A 121 7.75 -1.69 18.98
C ASP A 121 8.63 -2.88 19.41
N ASP A 122 8.09 -4.07 19.66
CA ASP A 122 8.82 -5.15 20.30
C ASP A 122 9.76 -5.91 19.34
N ASP A 123 9.79 -5.59 18.04
CA ASP A 123 10.65 -6.15 16.96
C ASP A 123 10.91 -7.68 17.01
N SER A 124 10.08 -8.38 17.78
CA SER A 124 10.31 -9.76 18.18
C SER A 124 9.73 -10.69 17.15
N SER A 125 10.41 -11.80 16.94
CA SER A 125 9.99 -12.90 16.05
C SER A 125 8.55 -13.34 16.33
N SER A 126 8.13 -13.35 17.61
CA SER A 126 6.76 -13.68 18.04
C SER A 126 5.73 -12.64 17.61
N SER A 127 6.02 -11.34 17.77
CA SER A 127 5.08 -10.26 17.40
C SER A 127 4.87 -10.21 15.89
N LEU A 128 5.95 -10.40 15.13
CA LEU A 128 5.90 -10.47 13.67
C LEU A 128 5.11 -11.71 13.20
N SER A 129 5.32 -12.85 13.86
CA SER A 129 4.59 -14.09 13.58
C SER A 129 3.10 -13.96 13.85
N GLN A 130 2.73 -13.33 14.96
CA GLN A 130 1.33 -13.06 15.30
C GLN A 130 0.68 -12.12 14.29
N LEU A 131 1.38 -11.07 13.86
CA LEU A 131 0.87 -10.15 12.83
C LEU A 131 0.63 -10.87 11.50
N ALA A 132 1.59 -11.67 11.04
CA ALA A 132 1.43 -12.47 9.84
C ALA A 132 0.26 -13.45 9.97
N PHE A 133 0.12 -14.09 11.13
CA PHE A 133 -1.00 -14.96 11.43
C PHE A 133 -2.34 -14.23 11.33
N ASP A 134 -2.49 -13.06 11.97
CA ASP A 134 -3.74 -12.29 11.94
C ASP A 134 -4.14 -11.84 10.53
N VAL A 135 -3.16 -11.56 9.67
CA VAL A 135 -3.39 -11.18 8.27
C VAL A 135 -3.72 -12.39 7.40
N PHE A 136 -2.91 -13.45 7.46
CA PHE A 136 -2.90 -14.52 6.45
C PHE A 136 -3.68 -15.78 6.83
N LYS A 137 -4.02 -16.01 8.10
CA LYS A 137 -4.70 -17.26 8.54
C LYS A 137 -6.01 -17.55 7.79
N ASP A 138 -6.81 -16.51 7.59
CA ASP A 138 -8.14 -16.60 6.96
C ASP A 138 -8.28 -15.56 5.84
N ILE A 139 -7.20 -15.30 5.10
CA ILE A 139 -7.28 -14.34 4.00
C ILE A 139 -8.23 -14.88 2.93
N PRO A 140 -9.30 -14.16 2.54
CA PRO A 140 -10.29 -14.68 1.61
C PRO A 140 -9.76 -14.59 0.17
N LEU A 141 -8.76 -15.41 -0.16
CA LEU A 141 -8.23 -15.53 -1.51
C LEU A 141 -9.09 -16.50 -2.31
N ARG A 142 -9.68 -15.99 -3.39
CA ARG A 142 -10.53 -16.78 -4.28
C ARG A 142 -9.74 -17.22 -5.50
N ARG A 143 -9.64 -18.52 -5.72
CA ARG A 143 -9.20 -19.11 -6.98
C ARG A 143 -10.24 -20.10 -7.46
N LYS A 144 -10.58 -20.04 -8.75
CA LYS A 144 -11.50 -21.00 -9.36
C LYS A 144 -10.92 -22.42 -9.25
N GLY A 145 -11.56 -23.26 -8.44
CA GLY A 145 -11.35 -24.71 -8.43
C GLY A 145 -10.24 -25.25 -7.50
N SER A 146 -9.51 -24.41 -6.78
CA SER A 146 -8.53 -24.88 -5.78
C SER A 146 -8.29 -23.83 -4.68
N PRO A 147 -7.87 -24.24 -3.47
CA PRO A 147 -7.33 -23.31 -2.50
C PRO A 147 -6.07 -22.62 -3.07
N VAL A 148 -5.77 -21.43 -2.55
CA VAL A 148 -4.60 -20.64 -2.94
C VAL A 148 -3.46 -21.01 -1.98
N LYS A 149 -2.31 -21.41 -2.52
CA LYS A 149 -1.11 -21.67 -1.73
C LYS A 149 -0.31 -20.39 -1.52
N ILE A 150 -0.12 -20.00 -0.26
CA ILE A 150 0.67 -18.85 0.15
C ILE A 150 2.01 -19.37 0.66
N LEU A 151 3.11 -18.82 0.19
CA LEU A 151 4.43 -19.05 0.78
C LEU A 151 4.92 -17.76 1.43
N ILE A 152 5.26 -17.82 2.71
CA ILE A 152 5.84 -16.70 3.46
C ILE A 152 7.34 -16.93 3.60
N LEU A 153 8.14 -16.00 3.07
CA LEU A 153 9.57 -15.90 3.28
C LEU A 153 9.85 -14.97 4.46
N TRP A 154 10.43 -15.55 5.50
CA TRP A 154 10.76 -14.89 6.76
C TRP A 154 12.18 -14.33 6.73
N PRO A 155 12.45 -13.26 7.49
CA PRO A 155 13.76 -12.60 7.46
C PRO A 155 14.86 -13.49 8.04
N ASP A 156 14.53 -14.38 8.97
CA ASP A 156 15.51 -15.24 9.64
C ASP A 156 14.87 -16.55 10.14
N VAL A 157 15.73 -17.48 10.56
CA VAL A 157 15.34 -18.81 11.05
C VAL A 157 14.52 -18.73 12.34
N SER A 158 14.80 -17.77 13.24
CA SER A 158 14.05 -17.61 14.49
C SER A 158 12.61 -17.15 14.22
N SER A 159 12.44 -16.21 13.29
CA SER A 159 11.14 -15.75 12.81
C SER A 159 10.35 -16.87 12.15
N THR A 160 11.01 -17.72 11.36
CA THR A 160 10.37 -18.89 10.74
C THR A 160 9.88 -19.89 11.78
N LYS A 161 10.70 -20.21 12.80
CA LYS A 161 10.31 -21.13 13.87
C LYS A 161 9.13 -20.60 14.68
N ALA A 162 9.16 -19.32 15.05
CA ALA A 162 8.05 -18.68 15.76
C ALA A 162 6.76 -18.71 14.92
N ALA A 163 6.86 -18.50 13.60
CA ALA A 163 5.73 -18.57 12.71
C ALA A 163 5.14 -19.97 12.61
N VAL A 164 5.99 -20.98 12.42
CA VAL A 164 5.56 -22.38 12.37
C VAL A 164 4.79 -22.73 13.65
N GLN A 165 5.29 -22.35 14.84
CA GLN A 165 4.58 -22.59 16.10
C GLN A 165 3.19 -21.91 16.16
N VAL A 166 3.11 -20.64 15.74
CA VAL A 166 1.83 -19.90 15.75
C VAL A 166 0.84 -20.50 14.75
N PHE A 167 1.31 -20.86 13.55
CA PHE A 167 0.46 -21.43 12.51
C PHE A 167 0.11 -22.91 12.77
N GLU A 168 0.97 -23.73 13.39
CA GLU A 168 0.70 -25.14 13.71
C GLU A 168 -0.54 -25.32 14.60
N SER A 169 -0.83 -24.33 15.46
CA SER A 169 -2.05 -24.31 16.27
C SER A 169 -3.34 -24.27 15.42
N HIS A 170 -3.22 -23.98 14.13
CA HIS A 170 -4.31 -23.91 13.16
C HIS A 170 -3.97 -24.78 11.95
N SER A 171 -4.74 -25.82 11.64
CA SER A 171 -4.45 -26.77 10.55
C SER A 171 -4.62 -26.18 9.13
N LEU A 172 -3.86 -25.13 8.81
CA LEU A 172 -3.88 -24.41 7.55
C LEU A 172 -2.84 -24.99 6.60
N ASN A 173 -3.21 -26.03 5.86
CA ASN A 173 -2.39 -26.62 4.79
C ASN A 173 -2.17 -25.70 3.57
N GLN A 174 -2.46 -24.40 3.70
CA GLN A 174 -2.41 -23.41 2.63
C GLN A 174 -1.24 -22.43 2.76
N VAL A 175 -0.61 -22.34 3.93
CA VAL A 175 0.48 -21.41 4.20
C VAL A 175 1.75 -22.20 4.49
N ASP A 176 2.73 -22.06 3.59
CA ASP A 176 4.07 -22.62 3.75
C ASP A 176 5.03 -21.54 4.28
N HIS A 177 6.05 -21.95 5.02
CA HIS A 177 7.02 -21.07 5.69
C HIS A 177 8.45 -21.45 5.29
N ILE A 178 9.24 -20.48 4.82
CA ILE A 178 10.66 -20.64 4.49
C ILE A 178 11.43 -19.44 5.03
N ASP A 179 12.65 -19.62 5.53
CA ASP A 179 13.55 -18.51 5.83
C ASP A 179 14.34 -18.06 4.59
N MET A 180 14.67 -16.77 4.49
CA MET A 180 15.39 -16.20 3.35
C MET A 180 16.78 -16.82 3.13
N SER A 181 17.47 -17.25 4.20
CA SER A 181 18.80 -17.88 4.07
C SER A 181 18.73 -19.25 3.39
N SER A 182 17.66 -20.01 3.64
CA SER A 182 17.48 -21.35 3.09
C SER A 182 17.12 -21.34 1.61
N VAL A 183 16.71 -20.23 1.01
CA VAL A 183 16.27 -20.16 -0.41
C VAL A 183 17.30 -20.71 -1.40
N GLY A 184 18.60 -20.66 -1.07
CA GLY A 184 19.67 -21.24 -1.90
C GLY A 184 19.76 -22.77 -1.83
N ASP A 185 19.43 -23.36 -0.67
CA ASP A 185 19.47 -24.80 -0.39
C ASP A 185 18.09 -25.48 -0.47
N SER A 186 17.01 -24.68 -0.46
CA SER A 186 15.63 -25.14 -0.38
C SER A 186 15.18 -25.83 -1.65
N ASP A 187 14.37 -26.87 -1.46
CA ASP A 187 13.72 -27.65 -2.50
C ASP A 187 12.87 -26.72 -3.39
N ASN A 188 13.35 -26.41 -4.60
CA ASN A 188 12.66 -25.60 -5.64
C ASN A 188 11.18 -25.98 -5.83
N ARG A 189 10.82 -27.20 -5.43
CA ARG A 189 9.45 -27.72 -5.36
C ARG A 189 8.51 -26.83 -4.55
N ILE A 190 8.91 -26.31 -3.38
CA ILE A 190 8.04 -25.50 -2.52
C ILE A 190 7.74 -24.16 -3.20
N LEU A 191 8.78 -23.46 -3.69
CA LEU A 191 8.66 -22.22 -4.48
C LEU A 191 7.78 -22.41 -5.71
N ASN A 192 7.90 -23.55 -6.39
CA ASN A 192 7.07 -23.88 -7.55
C ASN A 192 5.62 -24.20 -7.20
N SER A 193 5.33 -24.66 -5.98
CA SER A 193 3.97 -25.01 -5.56
C SER A 193 3.15 -23.80 -5.09
N ALA A 194 3.81 -22.73 -4.62
CA ALA A 194 3.15 -21.51 -4.16
C ALA A 194 2.43 -20.75 -5.28
N ASP A 195 1.25 -20.20 -5.01
CA ASP A 195 0.50 -19.34 -5.93
C ASP A 195 0.81 -17.86 -5.72
N VAL A 196 1.11 -17.47 -4.48
CA VAL A 196 1.55 -16.13 -4.09
C VAL A 196 2.68 -16.25 -3.09
N VAL A 197 3.66 -15.36 -3.20
CA VAL A 197 4.81 -15.33 -2.30
C VAL A 197 4.88 -14.00 -1.56
N ILE A 198 5.05 -14.09 -0.24
CA ILE A 198 5.09 -12.94 0.68
C ILE A 198 6.51 -12.85 1.26
N PHE A 199 7.21 -11.75 1.01
CA PHE A 199 8.43 -11.41 1.72
C PHE A 199 8.03 -10.62 2.98
N LEU A 200 8.13 -11.25 4.15
CA LEU A 200 7.70 -10.66 5.41
C LEU A 200 8.88 -9.99 6.11
N ALA A 201 8.70 -8.73 6.50
CA ALA A 201 9.71 -7.90 7.16
C ALA A 201 11.14 -8.02 6.61
N PRO A 202 11.33 -7.99 5.28
CA PRO A 202 12.65 -8.17 4.70
C PRO A 202 13.61 -7.04 5.10
N GLU A 203 14.89 -7.37 5.16
CA GLU A 203 15.97 -6.43 5.42
C GLU A 203 16.67 -5.96 4.14
N LYS A 204 17.38 -4.84 4.22
CA LYS A 204 18.15 -4.26 3.10
C LYS A 204 19.16 -5.25 2.51
N SER A 205 19.80 -6.04 3.38
CA SER A 205 20.76 -7.09 3.02
C SER A 205 20.13 -8.20 2.15
N GLN A 206 18.80 -8.32 2.15
CA GLN A 206 18.07 -9.40 1.48
C GLN A 206 17.53 -9.01 0.10
N LEU A 207 17.70 -7.75 -0.33
CA LEU A 207 17.16 -7.26 -1.60
C LEU A 207 17.61 -8.07 -2.82
N ALA A 208 18.86 -8.53 -2.84
CA ALA A 208 19.36 -9.38 -3.92
C ALA A 208 18.64 -10.75 -3.98
N VAL A 209 18.34 -11.34 -2.81
CA VAL A 209 17.58 -12.59 -2.69
C VAL A 209 16.14 -12.37 -3.14
N ILE A 210 15.50 -11.29 -2.70
CA ILE A 210 14.13 -10.92 -3.09
C ILE A 210 14.01 -10.77 -4.60
N LYS A 211 14.97 -10.08 -5.23
CA LYS A 211 15.01 -9.93 -6.69
C LYS A 211 15.13 -11.28 -7.39
N ARG A 212 16.07 -12.14 -6.97
CA ARG A 212 16.26 -13.48 -7.52
C ARG A 212 15.00 -14.34 -7.41
N VAL A 213 14.37 -14.39 -6.23
CA VAL A 213 13.13 -15.15 -6.00
C VAL A 213 11.99 -14.61 -6.83
N THR A 214 11.85 -13.28 -6.90
CA THR A 214 10.81 -12.63 -7.71
C THR A 214 10.95 -12.96 -9.20
N GLU A 215 12.18 -12.95 -9.73
CA GLU A 215 12.47 -13.31 -11.12
C GLU A 215 12.22 -14.81 -11.39
N TYR A 216 12.60 -15.68 -10.45
CA TYR A 216 12.34 -17.12 -10.54
C TYR A 216 10.85 -17.46 -10.60
N LEU A 217 10.04 -16.77 -9.79
CA LEU A 217 8.61 -17.05 -9.66
C LEU A 217 7.76 -16.41 -10.77
N TYR A 218 8.36 -15.70 -11.72
CA TYR A 218 7.61 -15.02 -12.77
C TYR A 218 6.70 -16.00 -13.55
N PRO A 219 5.41 -15.67 -13.81
CA PRO A 219 4.73 -14.39 -13.55
C PRO A 219 3.88 -14.35 -12.26
N LYS A 220 4.14 -15.22 -11.28
CA LYS A 220 3.33 -15.33 -10.05
C LYS A 220 3.36 -14.02 -9.24
N PRO A 221 2.25 -13.66 -8.56
CA PRO A 221 2.20 -12.53 -7.66
C PRO A 221 3.23 -12.62 -6.53
N VAL A 222 3.86 -11.49 -6.23
CA VAL A 222 4.74 -11.34 -5.06
C VAL A 222 4.33 -10.12 -4.23
N VAL A 223 4.49 -10.22 -2.91
CA VAL A 223 4.16 -9.15 -1.96
C VAL A 223 5.34 -8.89 -1.04
N ILE A 224 5.71 -7.62 -0.88
CA ILE A 224 6.58 -7.17 0.22
C ILE A 224 5.70 -6.66 1.35
N PHE A 225 5.83 -7.24 2.53
CA PHE A 225 5.01 -6.91 3.69
C PHE A 225 5.90 -6.37 4.81
N ASN A 226 5.67 -5.13 5.24
CA ASN A 226 6.39 -4.43 6.30
C ASN A 226 7.93 -4.44 6.17
N PRO A 227 8.52 -3.98 5.05
CA PRO A 227 9.97 -3.97 4.89
C PRO A 227 10.66 -3.17 6.00
N ARG A 228 11.84 -3.63 6.46
CA ARG A 228 12.65 -3.01 7.53
C ARG A 228 13.52 -1.84 7.03
N TRP A 229 13.10 -1.18 5.96
CA TRP A 229 13.76 0.01 5.42
C TRP A 229 12.74 1.13 5.17
N GLY A 230 13.22 2.37 5.28
CA GLY A 230 12.44 3.56 4.99
C GLY A 230 12.32 3.79 3.48
N PHE A 231 11.25 4.44 3.05
CA PHE A 231 11.05 4.77 1.63
C PHE A 231 12.15 5.68 1.07
N GLU A 232 12.62 6.66 1.85
CA GLU A 232 13.72 7.56 1.47
C GLU A 232 15.05 6.82 1.25
N GLU A 233 15.21 5.65 1.86
CA GLU A 233 16.42 4.86 1.72
C GLU A 233 16.47 4.12 0.38
N GLU A 234 15.32 4.00 -0.32
CA GLU A 234 15.20 3.22 -1.55
C GLU A 234 15.95 3.84 -2.71
N GLU A 235 16.13 5.16 -2.72
CA GLU A 235 16.94 5.86 -3.71
C GLU A 235 18.44 5.47 -3.58
N ASN A 236 18.87 5.03 -2.40
CA ASN A 236 20.26 4.66 -2.12
C ASN A 236 20.58 3.18 -2.40
N PHE A 237 19.63 2.41 -2.93
CA PHE A 237 19.84 1.00 -3.28
C PHE A 237 20.42 0.78 -4.69
N GLY A 238 20.74 1.85 -5.42
CA GLY A 238 21.36 1.79 -6.74
C GLY A 238 20.53 1.00 -7.76
N ASP A 239 21.10 -0.05 -8.34
CA ASP A 239 20.43 -0.86 -9.36
C ASP A 239 19.16 -1.58 -8.87
N LEU A 240 18.99 -1.72 -7.56
CA LEU A 240 17.82 -2.36 -6.94
C LEU A 240 16.66 -1.38 -6.70
N SER A 241 16.91 -0.06 -6.76
CA SER A 241 15.88 0.98 -6.59
C SER A 241 14.77 0.86 -7.61
N GLY A 242 15.12 0.66 -8.89
CA GLY A 242 14.14 0.46 -9.96
C GLY A 242 13.33 -0.84 -9.81
N PHE A 243 13.94 -1.87 -9.22
CA PHE A 243 13.24 -3.12 -8.90
C PHE A 243 12.22 -2.90 -7.78
N LEU A 244 12.58 -2.22 -6.68
CA LEU A 244 11.63 -1.90 -5.61
C LEU A 244 10.52 -0.94 -6.07
N GLY A 245 10.85 0.04 -6.90
CA GLY A 245 9.88 0.95 -7.52
C GLY A 245 8.85 0.25 -8.41
N SER A 246 9.08 -1.03 -8.78
CA SER A 246 8.09 -1.84 -9.49
C SER A 246 6.98 -2.41 -8.61
N PHE A 247 7.15 -2.38 -7.28
CA PHE A 247 6.15 -2.82 -6.32
C PHE A 247 5.14 -1.71 -6.04
N GLU A 248 3.88 -2.00 -6.31
CA GLU A 248 2.81 -1.04 -6.04
C GLU A 248 2.36 -1.14 -4.59
N VAL A 249 2.43 -0.02 -3.86
CA VAL A 249 1.87 0.05 -2.51
C VAL A 249 0.36 0.02 -2.58
N ILE A 250 -0.25 -1.05 -2.08
CA ILE A 250 -1.71 -1.24 -2.08
C ILE A 250 -2.34 -0.88 -0.73
N TYR A 251 -1.55 -0.91 0.33
CA TYR A 251 -1.95 -0.47 1.65
C TYR A 251 -0.72 0.09 2.39
N SER A 252 -0.86 1.26 2.99
CA SER A 252 0.16 1.84 3.87
C SER A 252 -0.56 2.66 4.92
N PHE A 253 -0.24 2.43 6.19
CA PHE A 253 -0.69 3.26 7.30
C PHE A 253 0.52 3.47 8.22
N MET A 254 1.30 4.52 7.96
CA MET A 254 2.60 4.73 8.62
C MET A 254 2.60 6.02 9.43
N GLY A 255 3.02 5.92 10.69
CA GLY A 255 3.11 7.06 11.59
C GLY A 255 4.18 8.06 11.15
N LEU A 256 3.90 9.33 11.39
CA LEU A 256 4.80 10.46 11.25
C LEU A 256 4.85 11.18 12.59
N GLU A 257 6.05 11.48 13.11
CA GLU A 257 6.21 12.49 14.16
C GLU A 257 6.99 13.65 13.57
N VAL A 258 6.36 14.83 13.55
CA VAL A 258 7.06 16.06 13.17
C VAL A 258 7.26 16.92 14.41
N LYS A 259 8.54 17.20 14.68
CA LYS A 259 8.97 18.10 15.75
C LYS A 259 8.77 19.54 15.29
N GLY A 260 7.67 20.16 15.70
CA GLY A 260 7.50 21.61 15.60
C GLY A 260 8.31 22.35 16.68
N ILE A 261 8.55 23.65 16.48
CA ILE A 261 9.28 24.54 17.42
C ILE A 261 8.58 24.64 18.79
N LEU A 262 7.27 24.39 18.85
CA LEU A 262 6.47 24.54 20.09
C LEU A 262 5.56 23.36 20.43
N ASN A 263 5.34 22.38 19.54
CA ASN A 263 4.54 21.18 19.82
C ASN A 263 4.89 20.02 18.85
N LYS A 264 4.93 18.80 19.38
CA LYS A 264 4.96 17.56 18.59
C LYS A 264 3.56 17.29 18.07
N ARG A 265 3.39 17.10 16.76
CA ARG A 265 2.14 16.61 16.18
C ARG A 265 2.36 15.23 15.58
N LYS A 266 1.44 14.32 15.90
CA LYS A 266 1.39 13.00 15.28
C LYS A 266 0.63 13.14 13.96
N GLY A 267 1.21 12.59 12.92
CA GLY A 267 0.59 12.45 11.61
C GLY A 267 0.68 11.02 11.11
N VAL A 268 0.02 10.76 9.99
CA VAL A 268 0.05 9.46 9.32
C VAL A 268 0.07 9.66 7.81
N ILE A 269 0.91 8.89 7.11
CA ILE A 269 0.78 8.67 5.67
C ILE A 269 -0.13 7.46 5.48
N PHE A 270 -1.21 7.64 4.73
CA PHE A 270 -2.22 6.61 4.52
C PHE A 270 -2.52 6.40 3.03
N LYS A 271 -2.51 5.14 2.60
CA LYS A 271 -3.04 4.68 1.31
C LYS A 271 -3.79 3.37 1.54
N CYS A 272 -4.95 3.23 0.93
CA CYS A 272 -5.77 2.02 0.99
C CYS A 272 -6.44 1.82 -0.38
N VAL A 273 -6.01 0.79 -1.12
CA VAL A 273 -6.55 0.48 -2.45
C VAL A 273 -7.88 -0.24 -2.33
N ARG A 274 -8.87 0.21 -3.11
CA ARG A 274 -10.22 -0.36 -3.11
C ARG A 274 -10.45 -1.30 -4.29
N ASP A 275 -11.18 -2.38 -4.04
CA ASP A 275 -11.72 -3.30 -5.06
C ASP A 275 -10.68 -3.80 -6.09
N GLY A 276 -9.40 -3.86 -5.70
CA GLY A 276 -8.28 -4.21 -6.59
C GLY A 276 -8.01 -3.20 -7.72
N VAL A 277 -8.59 -2.00 -7.65
CA VAL A 277 -8.39 -0.92 -8.63
C VAL A 277 -7.25 -0.02 -8.17
N LEU A 278 -6.10 -0.22 -8.78
CA LEU A 278 -4.85 0.50 -8.51
C LEU A 278 -4.89 1.98 -8.96
N SER A 279 -5.75 2.30 -9.92
CA SER A 279 -5.84 3.64 -10.50
C SER A 279 -6.81 4.54 -9.72
N GLY A 280 -6.34 5.73 -9.34
CA GLY A 280 -7.17 6.79 -8.77
C GLY A 280 -7.07 6.95 -7.25
N GLU A 281 -6.59 5.92 -6.55
CA GLU A 281 -6.37 5.99 -5.10
C GLU A 281 -5.18 6.88 -4.77
N ARG A 282 -5.40 7.82 -3.86
CA ARG A 282 -4.41 8.85 -3.48
C ARG A 282 -3.76 8.51 -2.15
N TRP A 283 -2.53 8.97 -2.00
CA TRP A 283 -1.87 9.05 -0.72
C TRP A 283 -2.46 10.20 0.07
N ASN A 284 -2.88 9.96 1.31
CA ASN A 284 -3.39 10.97 2.21
C ASN A 284 -2.35 11.24 3.30
N VAL A 285 -2.09 12.51 3.56
CA VAL A 285 -1.37 12.93 4.77
C VAL A 285 -2.42 13.34 5.78
N LEU A 286 -2.40 12.73 6.95
CA LEU A 286 -3.32 13.00 8.04
C LEU A 286 -2.57 13.53 9.25
N VAL A 287 -3.22 14.38 10.03
CA VAL A 287 -2.69 14.94 11.28
C VAL A 287 -3.73 14.80 12.37
N GLU A 288 -3.28 14.48 13.58
CA GLU A 288 -4.12 14.47 14.76
C GLU A 288 -4.47 15.92 15.16
N GLU A 289 -5.75 16.26 15.08
CA GLU A 289 -6.32 17.51 15.58
C GLU A 289 -7.46 17.19 16.52
N GLU A 290 -7.38 17.67 17.77
CA GLU A 290 -8.43 17.49 18.79
C GLU A 290 -8.77 16.01 19.09
N GLY A 291 -7.82 15.10 18.82
CA GLY A 291 -7.96 13.66 19.04
C GLY A 291 -8.44 12.86 17.82
N ASP A 292 -8.70 13.52 16.69
CA ASP A 292 -9.13 12.89 15.44
C ASP A 292 -8.10 13.08 14.32
N LEU A 293 -7.94 12.05 13.46
CA LEU A 293 -7.09 12.13 12.27
C LEU A 293 -7.82 12.87 11.14
N LYS A 294 -7.35 14.05 10.77
CA LYS A 294 -7.89 14.85 9.66
C LYS A 294 -6.95 14.84 8.47
N VAL A 295 -7.52 14.71 7.26
CA VAL A 295 -6.74 14.78 6.01
C VAL A 295 -6.32 16.21 5.74
N VAL A 296 -5.01 16.44 5.64
CA VAL A 296 -4.42 17.77 5.42
C VAL A 296 -3.89 17.95 4.00
N SER A 297 -3.53 16.86 3.33
CA SER A 297 -3.11 16.88 1.92
C SER A 297 -3.33 15.53 1.24
N ARG A 298 -3.35 15.55 -0.10
CA ARG A 298 -3.52 14.37 -0.96
C ARG A 298 -2.52 14.37 -2.10
N PHE A 299 -1.82 13.27 -2.30
CA PHE A 299 -0.79 13.09 -3.33
C PHE A 299 -1.13 11.97 -4.30
N LYS A 300 -0.69 12.09 -5.55
CA LYS A 300 -0.84 11.03 -6.57
C LYS A 300 0.21 9.93 -6.40
N ALA A 301 1.44 10.33 -6.09
CA ALA A 301 2.54 9.44 -5.73
C ALA A 301 2.73 9.44 -4.22
N ARG A 302 3.57 8.53 -3.71
CA ARG A 302 3.95 8.54 -2.30
C ARG A 302 4.69 9.85 -2.03
N PRO A 303 4.24 10.67 -1.05
CA PRO A 303 4.93 11.91 -0.76
C PRO A 303 6.28 11.62 -0.12
N SER A 304 7.28 12.42 -0.47
CA SER A 304 8.57 12.39 0.23
C SER A 304 8.44 13.03 1.62
N ILE A 305 9.41 12.78 2.48
CA ILE A 305 9.47 13.39 3.81
C ILE A 305 9.48 14.92 3.72
N GLY A 306 10.22 15.50 2.78
CA GLY A 306 10.26 16.95 2.57
C GLY A 306 8.90 17.52 2.14
N GLU A 307 8.15 16.82 1.27
CA GLU A 307 6.80 17.23 0.90
C GLU A 307 5.83 17.18 2.08
N VAL A 308 5.92 16.14 2.91
CA VAL A 308 5.14 16.00 4.14
C VAL A 308 5.47 17.13 5.12
N GLU A 309 6.75 17.42 5.34
CA GLU A 309 7.20 18.51 6.20
C GLU A 309 6.66 19.86 5.73
N ILE A 310 6.74 20.17 4.43
CA ILE A 310 6.20 21.41 3.86
C ILE A 310 4.70 21.54 4.12
N VAL A 311 3.93 20.46 3.90
CA VAL A 311 2.48 20.45 4.18
C VAL A 311 2.21 20.77 5.65
N LEU A 312 2.98 20.18 6.55
CA LEU A 312 2.82 20.35 7.99
C LEU A 312 3.24 21.74 8.46
N TYR A 313 4.33 22.30 7.92
CA TYR A 313 4.75 23.67 8.18
C TYR A 313 3.68 24.68 7.73
N ASN A 314 3.12 24.51 6.54
CA ASN A 314 2.04 25.36 6.04
C ASN A 314 0.80 25.29 6.94
N LEU A 315 0.47 24.10 7.42
CA LEU A 315 -0.64 23.91 8.35
C LEU A 315 -0.38 24.56 9.71
N MET A 316 0.86 24.54 10.21
CA MET A 316 1.25 25.26 11.42
C MET A 316 1.14 26.78 11.23
N ALA A 317 1.56 27.31 10.08
CA ALA A 317 1.49 28.74 9.78
C ALA A 317 0.04 29.26 9.74
N ILE A 318 -0.87 28.51 9.11
CA ILE A 318 -2.30 28.86 9.04
C ILE A 318 -2.95 28.82 10.43
N ASN A 319 -2.55 27.86 11.27
CA ASN A 319 -3.13 27.66 12.60
C ASN A 319 -2.44 28.47 13.72
N SER A 320 -1.44 29.30 13.40
CA SER A 320 -0.70 30.09 14.38
C SER A 320 -1.63 31.08 15.12
N PRO A 321 -1.44 31.29 16.44
CA PRO A 321 -2.22 32.26 17.22
C PRO A 321 -2.25 33.66 16.61
N ILE A 322 -1.16 34.08 15.95
CA ILE A 322 -1.05 35.39 15.29
C ILE A 322 -1.95 35.45 14.05
N THR A 323 -1.97 34.40 13.24
CA THR A 323 -2.83 34.31 12.05
C THR A 323 -4.31 34.19 12.44
N LYS A 324 -4.61 33.42 13.49
CA LYS A 324 -5.97 33.31 14.05
C LYS A 324 -6.47 34.65 14.61
N SER A 325 -5.64 35.36 15.39
CA SER A 325 -6.01 36.66 15.94
C SER A 325 -6.19 37.74 14.85
N ALA A 326 -5.35 37.74 13.82
CA ALA A 326 -5.53 38.61 12.65
C ALA A 326 -6.84 38.32 11.90
N LYS A 327 -7.20 37.04 11.73
CA LYS A 327 -8.50 36.65 11.15
C LYS A 327 -9.66 37.10 12.03
N PHE A 328 -9.57 36.91 13.35
CA PHE A 328 -10.60 37.39 14.30
C PHE A 328 -10.79 38.90 14.24
N LEU A 329 -9.70 39.69 14.22
CA LEU A 329 -9.77 41.15 14.08
C LEU A 329 -10.35 41.56 12.73
N ARG A 330 -9.97 40.89 11.64
CA ARG A 330 -10.56 41.13 10.31
C ARG A 330 -12.05 40.79 10.26
N ASP A 331 -12.47 39.68 10.86
CA ASP A 331 -13.88 39.25 10.92
C ASP A 331 -14.72 40.17 11.83
N LEU A 332 -14.12 40.72 12.89
CA LEU A 332 -14.73 41.79 13.70
C LEU A 332 -14.92 43.07 12.88
N VAL A 333 -13.88 43.50 12.17
CA VAL A 333 -13.94 44.72 11.35
C VAL A 333 -14.88 44.57 10.16
N SER A 334 -14.96 43.40 9.52
CA SER A 334 -15.87 43.15 8.39
C SER A 334 -17.34 43.08 8.81
N ASN A 335 -17.64 42.52 9.99
CA ASN A 335 -19.00 42.53 10.56
C ASN A 335 -19.45 43.95 10.98
N VAL A 336 -18.51 44.81 11.40
CA VAL A 336 -18.80 46.22 11.74
C VAL A 336 -18.93 47.10 10.49
N THR A 337 -18.26 46.76 9.38
CA THR A 337 -18.28 47.56 8.13
C THR A 337 -19.31 47.11 7.09
N GLY A 338 -20.14 46.10 7.37
CA GLY A 338 -21.38 45.84 6.63
C GLY A 338 -21.23 45.40 5.17
N LYS A 339 -20.07 44.88 4.74
CA LYS A 339 -19.91 44.28 3.40
C LYS A 339 -19.81 42.76 3.52
N LYS A 340 -20.95 42.10 3.36
CA LYS A 340 -21.01 40.67 2.97
C LYS A 340 -20.75 40.53 1.48
#